data_AF-I1BHI5-F1
#
_entry.id   AF-I1BHI5-F1
#
_cell.length_a   1.000
_cell.length_b   1.000
_cell.length_c   1.000
_cell.angle_alpha   90.00
_cell.angle_beta   90.00
_cell.angle_gamma   90.00
#
_symmetry.space_group_name_H-M   'P 1'
#
loop_
_entity.id
_entity.type
_entity.pdbx_description
1 polymer ?
#
loop_
_entity_poly.entity_id
_entity_poly.type
_entity_poly.pdbx_seq_one_letter_code
_entity_poly.pdbx_strand_id
1 'polypeptide(L)'
;MINNLRSRSLETRVYVSACSRSSTPFQERGLKNHEIYDELSNIDGDTQEMLKYLQSVKHDVCLVSLDFAGLSSRSHQTQTSATIEINTVFLL
;
A
#
# COMPACT_ATOMS: atom_id res chain seq x y z
N MET A 1 6.38 4.30 -7.91
CA MET A 1 7.01 3.90 -6.63
C MET A 1 7.18 2.40 -6.55
N ILE A 2 6.09 1.62 -6.65
CA ILE A 2 6.08 0.15 -6.57
C ILE A 2 7.13 -0.51 -7.49
N ASN A 3 7.20 -0.13 -8.77
CA ASN A 3 8.18 -0.69 -9.71
C ASN A 3 9.64 -0.46 -9.29
N ASN A 4 9.94 0.71 -8.72
CA ASN A 4 11.30 1.00 -8.24
C ASN A 4 11.65 0.15 -7.01
N LEU A 5 10.66 -0.09 -6.14
CA LEU A 5 10.81 -0.99 -5.00
C LEU A 5 11.06 -2.42 -5.46
N ARG A 6 10.21 -2.97 -6.34
CA ARG A 6 10.42 -4.29 -6.97
C ARG A 6 11.80 -4.45 -7.57
N SER A 7 12.30 -3.43 -8.25
CA SER A 7 13.61 -3.49 -8.90
C SER A 7 14.80 -3.41 -7.95
N ARG A 8 14.61 -2.93 -6.71
CA ARG A 8 15.70 -2.60 -5.77
C ARG A 8 15.61 -3.35 -4.44
N SER A 9 14.49 -3.97 -4.12
CA SER A 9 14.31 -4.82 -2.95
C SER A 9 14.43 -6.28 -3.30
N LEU A 10 14.63 -7.09 -2.26
CA LEU A 10 14.46 -8.54 -2.31
C LEU A 10 13.04 -8.97 -1.90
N GLU A 11 12.04 -8.10 -2.12
CA GLU A 11 10.67 -8.32 -1.67
C GLU A 11 10.02 -9.52 -2.37
N THR A 12 9.41 -10.40 -1.57
CA THR A 12 8.65 -11.53 -2.11
C THR A 12 7.25 -11.06 -2.51
N ARG A 13 6.65 -10.17 -1.72
CA ARG A 13 5.29 -9.67 -1.92
C ARG A 13 5.17 -8.18 -1.60
N VAL A 14 4.29 -7.50 -2.34
CA VAL A 14 4.01 -6.07 -2.25
C VAL A 14 2.52 -5.85 -2.09
N TYR A 15 2.14 -5.28 -0.96
CA TYR A 15 0.75 -4.93 -0.66
C TYR A 15 0.61 -3.42 -0.54
N VAL A 16 -0.55 -2.90 -0.96
CA VAL A 16 -0.79 -1.46 -0.95
C VAL A 16 -2.03 -1.12 -0.12
N SER A 17 -1.94 -0.04 0.63
CA SER A 17 -3.10 0.63 1.19
C SER A 17 -3.31 1.96 0.49
N ALA A 18 -4.47 2.14 -0.15
CA ALA A 18 -4.88 3.43 -0.67
C ALA A 18 -5.61 4.26 0.40
N CYS A 19 -5.39 5.57 0.38
CA CYS A 19 -6.21 6.58 1.07
C CYS A 19 -6.40 6.33 2.58
N SER A 20 -5.40 5.74 3.23
CA SER A 20 -5.43 5.40 4.65
C SER A 20 -4.31 6.15 5.36
N ARG A 21 -4.62 6.76 6.52
CA ARG A 21 -3.62 7.46 7.31
C ARG A 21 -2.59 6.47 7.86
N SER A 22 -1.32 6.86 7.92
CA SER A 22 -0.29 6.07 8.61
C SER A 22 -0.62 5.76 10.08
N SER A 23 -1.44 6.59 10.73
CA SER A 23 -1.94 6.36 12.10
C SER A 23 -3.11 5.37 12.19
N THR A 24 -3.73 5.00 11.06
CA THR A 24 -4.86 4.05 11.04
C THR A 24 -4.33 2.62 11.23
N PRO A 25 -4.91 1.81 12.13
CA PRO A 25 -4.54 0.40 12.30
C PRO A 25 -4.68 -0.41 11.01
N PHE A 26 -3.79 -1.37 10.74
CA PHE A 26 -3.82 -2.16 9.49
C PHE A 26 -5.16 -2.85 9.23
N GLN A 27 -5.83 -3.31 10.29
CA GLN A 27 -7.13 -3.98 10.22
C GLN A 27 -8.22 -3.07 9.63
N GLU A 28 -8.08 -1.76 9.78
CA GLU A 28 -9.04 -0.76 9.31
C GLU A 28 -8.67 -0.18 7.94
N ARG A 29 -7.50 -0.55 7.40
CA ARG A 29 -7.00 -0.07 6.11
C ARG A 29 -7.54 -0.91 4.95
N GLY A 30 -7.80 -0.29 3.79
CA GLY A 30 -8.23 -1.03 2.60
C GLY A 30 -9.66 -1.60 2.66
N LEU A 31 -10.51 -1.11 3.58
CA LEU A 31 -11.90 -1.58 3.71
C LEU A 31 -12.83 -1.14 2.55
N LYS A 32 -12.36 -0.30 1.63
CA LYS A 32 -13.11 0.17 0.47
C LYS A 32 -12.33 -0.13 -0.78
N ASN A 33 -13.00 -0.72 -1.77
CA ASN A 33 -12.47 -0.83 -3.12
C ASN A 33 -12.23 0.58 -3.66
N HIS A 34 -10.98 0.85 -4.02
CA HIS A 34 -10.57 2.12 -4.57
C HIS A 34 -10.12 1.88 -6.00
N GLU A 35 -10.68 2.61 -6.96
CA GLU A 35 -10.39 2.47 -8.41
C GLU A 35 -8.89 2.54 -8.71
N ILE A 36 -8.13 3.21 -7.84
CA ILE A 36 -6.67 3.29 -7.93
C ILE A 36 -5.98 1.92 -7.94
N TYR A 37 -6.54 0.89 -7.31
CA TYR A 37 -5.90 -0.43 -7.32
C TYR A 37 -5.87 -1.04 -8.73
N ASP A 38 -6.86 -0.73 -9.57
CA ASP A 38 -6.90 -1.18 -10.97
C ASP A 38 -5.83 -0.47 -11.82
N GLU A 39 -5.40 0.72 -11.41
CA GLU A 39 -4.33 1.50 -12.05
C GLU A 39 -2.92 1.08 -11.59
N LEU A 40 -2.81 0.35 -10.47
CA LEU A 40 -1.54 -0.09 -9.92
C LEU A 40 -1.13 -1.44 -10.52
N SER A 41 0.02 -1.46 -11.20
CA SER A 41 0.66 -2.69 -11.65
C SER A 41 1.69 -3.20 -10.63
N ASN A 42 1.95 -4.50 -10.66
CA ASN A 42 2.96 -5.19 -9.85
C ASN A 42 2.71 -5.19 -8.32
N ILE A 43 1.44 -5.15 -7.91
CA ILE A 43 1.01 -5.38 -6.52
C ILE A 43 0.44 -6.80 -6.37
N ASP A 44 0.58 -7.38 -5.17
CA ASP A 44 0.04 -8.71 -4.82
C ASP A 44 -1.35 -8.62 -4.16
N GLY A 45 -1.79 -7.42 -3.79
CA GLY A 45 -3.11 -7.17 -3.22
C GLY A 45 -3.15 -5.92 -2.35
N ASP A 46 -4.27 -5.74 -1.66
CA ASP A 46 -4.43 -4.67 -0.70
C ASP A 46 -3.99 -5.07 0.73
N THR A 47 -4.27 -4.21 1.72
CA THR A 47 -3.93 -4.48 3.13
C THR A 47 -4.72 -5.65 3.73
N GLN A 48 -5.95 -5.89 3.31
CA GLN A 48 -6.75 -7.04 3.74
C GLN A 48 -6.20 -8.34 3.14
N GLU A 49 -5.75 -8.35 1.89
CA GLU A 49 -5.02 -9.51 1.34
C GLU A 49 -3.72 -9.78 2.09
N MET A 50 -2.97 -8.74 2.47
CA MET A 50 -1.78 -8.88 3.30
C MET A 50 -2.11 -9.55 4.64
N LEU A 51 -3.15 -9.08 5.34
CA LEU A 51 -3.57 -9.65 6.63
C LEU A 51 -3.99 -11.12 6.50
N LYS A 52 -4.74 -11.46 5.44
CA LYS A 52 -5.10 -12.86 5.13
C LYS A 52 -3.84 -13.71 4.89
N TYR A 53 -2.86 -13.19 4.16
CA TYR A 53 -1.60 -13.87 3.92
C TYR A 53 -0.83 -14.12 5.22
N LEU A 54 -0.64 -13.07 6.05
CA LEU A 54 0.05 -13.16 7.33
C LEU A 54 -0.61 -14.16 8.30
N GLN A 55 -1.93 -14.30 8.25
CA GLN A 55 -2.66 -15.30 9.04
C GLN A 55 -2.48 -16.73 8.50
N SER A 56 -2.18 -16.90 7.22
CA SER A 56 -2.08 -18.20 6.55
C SER A 56 -0.69 -18.83 6.60
N VAL A 57 0.36 -18.00 6.71
CA VAL A 57 1.75 -18.45 6.71
C VAL A 57 2.15 -19.07 8.04
N LYS A 58 3.02 -20.07 7.98
CA LYS A 58 3.57 -20.80 9.14
C LYS A 58 5.05 -20.54 9.40
N HIS A 59 5.64 -19.63 8.64
CA HIS A 59 7.03 -19.21 8.77
C HIS A 59 7.08 -17.75 9.21
N ASP A 60 8.22 -17.36 9.78
CA ASP A 60 8.46 -15.97 10.14
C ASP A 60 8.48 -15.09 8.89
N VAL A 61 7.79 -13.96 8.95
CA VAL A 61 7.72 -13.00 7.86
C VAL A 61 8.30 -11.67 8.32
N CYS A 62 9.20 -11.09 7.52
CA CYS A 62 9.73 -9.77 7.80
C CYS A 62 8.83 -8.71 7.14
N LEU A 63 8.04 -8.03 7.98
CA LEU A 63 7.13 -6.96 7.57
C LEU A 63 7.85 -5.61 7.56
N VAL A 64 7.94 -4.97 6.40
CA VAL A 64 8.45 -3.60 6.26
C VAL A 64 7.34 -2.69 5.74
N SER A 65 6.84 -1.80 6.59
CA SER A 65 5.84 -0.78 6.18
C SER A 65 6.56 0.48 5.73
N LEU A 66 6.28 0.94 4.51
CA LEU A 66 6.67 2.25 4.02
C LEU A 66 5.43 3.12 3.94
N ASP A 67 5.27 4.02 4.90
CA ASP A 67 4.25 5.04 4.85
C ASP A 67 4.79 6.25 4.09
N PHE A 68 4.42 6.38 2.81
CA PHE A 68 4.82 7.51 1.97
C PHE A 68 3.67 8.52 1.87
N ALA A 69 3.78 9.62 2.63
CA ALA A 69 2.97 10.80 2.44
C ALA A 69 3.49 11.58 1.23
N GLY A 70 3.11 11.15 0.02
CA GLY A 70 3.38 11.92 -1.19
C GLY A 70 2.71 13.28 -1.09
N LEU A 71 3.49 14.34 -0.90
CA LEU A 71 3.01 15.71 -1.06
C LEU A 71 2.59 15.88 -2.54
N SER A 72 1.30 15.75 -2.83
CA SER A 72 0.77 16.14 -4.12
C SER A 72 0.77 17.67 -4.18
N SER A 73 1.81 18.26 -4.76
CA SER A 73 1.81 19.69 -5.07
C SER A 73 0.81 19.92 -6.19
N ARG A 74 -0.37 20.46 -5.85
CA ARG A 74 -1.33 21.00 -6.83
C ARG A 74 -0.62 22.07 -7.66
N SER A 75 -0.40 21.81 -8.96
CA SER A 75 -0.42 22.90 -9.94
C SER A 75 -1.86 23.01 -10.47
N HIS A 76 -2.63 23.84 -9.78
CA HIS A 76 -3.89 24.46 -10.19
C HIS A 76 -5.22 23.64 -10.21
N GLN A 77 -6.15 24.16 -9.38
CA GLN A 77 -7.63 24.18 -9.48
C GLN A 77 -8.45 22.92 -9.08
N THR A 78 -9.22 23.11 -7.99
CA THR A 78 -10.61 22.60 -7.70
C THR A 78 -11.01 21.26 -8.35
N GLN A 79 -11.26 20.13 -7.66
CA GLN A 79 -12.11 19.84 -6.49
C GLN A 79 -11.63 18.51 -5.85
N THR A 80 -11.88 18.34 -4.54
CA THR A 80 -11.69 17.10 -3.74
C THR A 80 -10.25 16.53 -3.71
N SER A 81 -9.45 16.92 -2.71
CA SER A 81 -8.16 16.29 -2.42
C SER A 81 -8.34 14.83 -2.02
N ALA A 82 -8.09 13.90 -2.94
CA ALA A 82 -7.69 12.54 -2.58
C ALA A 82 -6.19 12.59 -2.27
N THR A 83 -5.84 12.69 -0.99
CA THR A 83 -4.47 12.40 -0.55
C THR A 83 -4.27 10.91 -0.74
N ILE A 84 -3.56 10.52 -1.80
CA ILE A 84 -3.17 9.13 -2.00
C ILE A 84 -1.91 8.90 -1.16
N GLU A 85 -2.09 8.57 0.12
CA GLU A 85 -1.05 7.88 0.88
C GLU A 85 -0.99 6.46 0.32
N ILE A 86 0.06 6.16 -0.45
CA ILE A 86 0.38 4.79 -0.88
C ILE A 86 1.26 4.21 0.22
N ASN A 87 0.64 3.63 1.23
CA ASN A 87 1.39 2.89 2.25
C ASN A 87 1.70 1.52 1.63
N THR A 88 2.96 1.31 1.25
CA THR A 88 3.39 0.05 0.66
C THR A 88 3.99 -0.81 1.75
N VAL A 89 3.43 -2.00 1.92
CA VAL A 89 3.87 -2.94 2.92
C VAL A 89 4.56 -4.10 2.22
N PHE A 90 5.85 -4.28 2.51
CA PHE A 90 6.70 -5.33 1.96
C PHE A 90 6.77 -6.50 2.91
N LEU A 91 6.77 -7.69 2.33
CA LEU A 91 7.12 -8.93 3.02
C LEU A 91 8.42 -9.45 2.40
N LEU A 92 9.49 -9.42 3.19
CA LEU A 92 10.74 -10.13 2.90
C LEU A 92 10.61 -11.56 3.41
#